data_AF-A0A7S7ZEQ1-F1
#
_entry.id   AF-A0A7S7ZEQ1-F1
#
_cell.length_a   1.000
_cell.length_b   1.000
_cell.length_c   1.000
_cell.angle_alpha   90.00
_cell.angle_beta   90.00
_cell.angle_gamma   90.00
#
_symmetry.space_group_name_H-M   'P 1'
#
loop_
_entity.id
_entity.type
_entity.pdbx_description
1 polymer ?
#
loop_
_entity_poly.entity_id
_entity_poly.type
_entity_poly.pdbx_seq_one_letter_code
_entity_poly.pdbx_strand_id
1 'polypeptide(L)'
;MTSAVIANAIVNGCGVIGLVVAMLALHRRDARSPLTGRFLIALGIVALLFLVRSAAWLTGSSLLDDLSVIPAAAIPFGALIVTEGMLRRHAPRAIKLAVIVGAVVLGLGGALGLERFDTPYAIALALFQLAGFAACAFLLATRDRHSLMASENRAVDRMTIGAVVVLPFIVTDFGALMPDMPVKLGALGALLVVTAMLIAGSSGEARWHAVLLTVLRLVSSTLLGLAAAFVAPDVDAAQVMRFCAIAVSGVLAIGLMTDTLRSFLESRAPGVLSSVAISPATTRDQLIAELLRHPLFESARRYREDELAAYDPLLLRNRLASHRVLRRADAPWGHLPIDPAAERLASLMAAVSATHLVVLSSDPVDILALAVPVTSADPATETAIALVQRILIMTA
;
A
#
# COMPACT_ATOMS: atom_id res chain seq x y z
N MET A 1 2.81 -22.31 -29.84
CA MET A 1 3.01 -22.03 -28.40
C MET A 1 1.99 -22.82 -27.60
N THR A 2 2.38 -23.45 -26.49
CA THR A 2 1.44 -24.23 -25.66
C THR A 2 0.66 -23.32 -24.70
N SER A 3 -0.53 -23.75 -24.26
CA SER A 3 -1.36 -22.99 -23.30
C SER A 3 -0.64 -22.75 -21.96
N ALA A 4 0.25 -23.66 -21.55
CA ALA A 4 1.11 -23.50 -20.39
C ALA A 4 2.07 -22.30 -20.52
N VAL A 5 2.71 -22.16 -21.68
CA VAL A 5 3.67 -21.09 -21.95
C VAL A 5 2.98 -19.72 -21.92
N ILE A 6 1.80 -19.63 -22.54
CA ILE A 6 1.00 -18.40 -22.55
C ILE A 6 0.58 -18.03 -21.11
N ALA A 7 0.08 -18.99 -20.33
CA ALA A 7 -0.32 -18.75 -18.95
C ALA A 7 0.85 -18.26 -18.09
N ASN A 8 2.02 -18.90 -18.20
CA ASN A 8 3.22 -18.49 -17.49
C ASN A 8 3.68 -17.07 -17.90
N ALA A 9 3.63 -16.75 -19.20
CA ALA A 9 4.01 -15.43 -19.71
C ALA A 9 3.08 -14.33 -19.18
N ILE A 10 1.76 -14.58 -19.13
CA ILE A 10 0.78 -13.66 -18.57
C ILE A 10 1.02 -13.45 -17.08
N VAL A 11 1.17 -14.53 -16.31
CA VAL A 11 1.43 -14.48 -14.85
C VAL A 11 2.71 -13.69 -14.56
N ASN A 12 3.79 -13.93 -15.31
CA ASN A 12 5.02 -13.14 -15.21
C ASN A 12 4.82 -11.68 -15.60
N GLY A 13 4.05 -11.41 -16.66
CA GLY A 13 3.70 -10.04 -17.09
C GLY A 13 2.96 -9.26 -16.00
N CYS A 14 1.97 -9.88 -15.35
CA CYS A 14 1.29 -9.32 -14.18
C CYS A 14 2.27 -9.09 -13.01
N GLY A 15 3.19 -10.03 -12.79
CA GLY A 15 4.29 -9.88 -11.83
C GLY A 15 5.14 -8.64 -12.09
N VAL A 16 5.62 -8.46 -13.33
CA VAL A 16 6.41 -7.27 -13.73
C VAL A 16 5.62 -5.99 -13.47
N ILE A 17 4.37 -5.91 -13.92
CA ILE A 17 3.53 -4.73 -13.74
C ILE A 17 3.36 -4.41 -12.25
N GLY A 18 2.98 -5.40 -11.43
CA GLY A 18 2.78 -5.18 -10.00
C GLY A 18 4.07 -4.81 -9.26
N LEU A 19 5.21 -5.39 -9.63
CA LEU A 19 6.52 -5.04 -9.06
C LEU A 19 6.94 -3.62 -9.43
N VAL A 20 6.79 -3.21 -10.69
CA VAL A 20 7.08 -1.84 -11.15
C VAL A 20 6.19 -0.83 -10.42
N VAL A 21 4.90 -1.12 -10.31
CA VAL A 21 3.95 -0.29 -9.56
C VAL A 21 4.36 -0.17 -8.09
N ALA A 22 4.76 -1.26 -7.45
CA ALA A 22 5.24 -1.24 -6.08
C ALA A 22 6.56 -0.48 -5.91
N MET A 23 7.48 -0.60 -6.88
CA MET A 23 8.71 0.19 -6.91
C MET A 23 8.41 1.68 -6.97
N LEU A 24 7.49 2.11 -7.84
CA LEU A 24 7.03 3.50 -7.92
C LEU A 24 6.39 3.96 -6.60
N ALA A 25 5.56 3.12 -5.98
CA ALA A 25 4.92 3.42 -4.70
C ALA A 25 5.95 3.61 -3.57
N LEU A 26 6.94 2.72 -3.48
CA LEU A 26 8.00 2.79 -2.47
C LEU A 26 8.91 4.00 -2.68
N HIS A 27 9.33 4.24 -3.93
CA HIS A 27 10.17 5.39 -4.27
C HIS A 27 9.48 6.71 -3.91
N ARG A 28 8.16 6.82 -4.11
CA ARG A 28 7.41 8.03 -3.76
C ARG A 28 7.20 8.20 -2.26
N ARG A 29 7.05 7.12 -1.49
CA ARG A 29 6.89 7.19 -0.03
C ARG A 29 8.13 7.74 0.65
N ASP A 30 9.31 7.30 0.21
CA ASP A 30 10.59 7.78 0.76
C ASP A 30 11.75 7.52 -0.22
N ALA A 31 11.97 8.46 -1.14
CA ALA A 31 12.98 8.35 -2.19
C ALA A 31 14.42 8.39 -1.65
N ARG A 32 14.65 9.00 -0.48
CA ARG A 32 15.99 9.25 0.07
C ARG A 32 16.43 8.20 1.08
N SER A 33 15.51 7.35 1.55
CA SER A 33 15.87 6.28 2.47
C SER A 33 16.78 5.23 1.82
N PRO A 34 17.95 4.92 2.42
CA PRO A 34 18.83 3.85 1.96
C PRO A 34 18.13 2.48 1.89
N LEU A 35 17.12 2.26 2.75
CA LEU A 35 16.34 1.03 2.75
C LEU A 35 15.46 0.92 1.52
N THR A 36 14.82 2.02 1.09
CA THR A 36 14.02 2.06 -0.14
C THR A 36 14.86 1.68 -1.34
N GLY A 37 16.07 2.25 -1.47
CA GLY A 37 16.99 1.89 -2.56
C GLY A 37 17.31 0.39 -2.60
N ARG A 38 17.55 -0.22 -1.44
CA ARG A 38 17.79 -1.66 -1.30
C ARG A 38 16.60 -2.51 -1.75
N PHE A 39 15.39 -2.12 -1.37
CA PHE A 39 14.15 -2.77 -1.83
C PHE A 39 13.94 -2.62 -3.33
N LEU A 40 14.20 -1.45 -3.90
CA LEU A 40 14.08 -1.21 -5.34
C LEU A 40 15.03 -2.10 -6.14
N ILE A 41 16.26 -2.29 -5.65
CA ILE A 41 17.23 -3.22 -6.28
C ILE A 41 16.69 -4.65 -6.24
N ALA A 42 16.22 -5.13 -5.08
CA ALA A 42 15.70 -6.49 -4.95
C ALA A 42 14.45 -6.72 -5.83
N LEU A 43 13.49 -5.79 -5.82
CA LEU A 43 12.30 -5.85 -6.67
C LEU A 43 12.66 -5.75 -8.15
N GLY A 44 13.64 -4.92 -8.51
CA GLY A 44 14.14 -4.78 -9.87
C GLY A 44 14.77 -6.06 -10.41
N ILE A 45 15.54 -6.80 -9.60
CA ILE A 45 16.10 -8.11 -9.97
C ILE A 45 14.96 -9.11 -10.29
N VAL A 46 13.95 -9.19 -9.42
CA VAL A 46 12.81 -10.10 -9.62
C VAL A 46 11.96 -9.67 -10.83
N ALA A 47 11.72 -8.37 -11.02
CA ALA A 47 11.01 -7.85 -12.17
C ALA A 47 11.77 -8.12 -13.48
N LEU A 48 13.10 -7.97 -13.47
CA LEU A 48 13.95 -8.27 -14.62
C LEU A 48 13.88 -9.77 -14.99
N LEU A 49 13.92 -10.67 -13.99
CA LEU A 49 13.73 -12.10 -14.22
C LEU A 49 12.40 -12.36 -14.93
N PHE A 50 11.29 -11.87 -14.39
CA PHE A 50 9.97 -12.12 -14.98
C PHE A 50 9.84 -11.53 -16.39
N LEU A 51 10.43 -10.36 -16.62
CA LEU A 51 10.43 -9.70 -17.92
C LEU A 51 11.21 -10.50 -18.97
N VAL A 52 12.48 -10.83 -18.67
CA VAL A 52 13.35 -11.57 -19.60
C VAL A 52 12.77 -12.95 -19.89
N ARG A 53 12.26 -13.63 -18.86
CA ARG A 53 11.67 -14.95 -19.00
C ARG A 53 10.38 -14.94 -19.81
N SER A 54 9.50 -13.96 -19.57
CA SER A 54 8.28 -13.81 -20.36
C SER A 54 8.62 -13.49 -21.83
N ALA A 55 9.61 -12.62 -22.08
CA ALA A 55 10.08 -12.32 -23.43
C ALA A 55 10.70 -13.55 -24.12
N ALA A 56 11.51 -14.34 -23.42
CA ALA A 56 12.09 -15.58 -23.94
C ALA A 56 11.00 -16.55 -24.42
N TRP A 57 9.95 -16.74 -23.63
CA TRP A 57 8.83 -17.60 -23.97
C TRP A 57 7.98 -17.09 -25.14
N LEU A 58 7.71 -15.79 -25.19
CA LEU A 58 6.94 -15.18 -26.27
C LEU A 58 7.68 -15.18 -27.61
N THR A 59 9.01 -15.03 -27.57
CA THR A 59 9.86 -15.00 -28.78
C THR A 59 10.39 -16.38 -29.18
N GLY A 60 10.39 -17.35 -28.27
CA GLY A 60 11.03 -18.66 -28.46
C GLY A 60 12.56 -18.59 -28.49
N SER A 61 13.17 -17.52 -27.97
CA SER A 61 14.61 -17.30 -28.00
C SER A 61 15.32 -18.05 -26.86
N SER A 62 16.20 -19.01 -27.21
CA SER A 62 17.05 -19.72 -26.24
C SER A 62 18.01 -18.80 -25.53
N LEU A 63 18.63 -17.85 -26.25
CA LEU A 63 19.54 -16.86 -25.68
C LEU A 63 18.88 -16.02 -24.57
N LEU A 64 17.60 -15.65 -24.72
CA LEU A 64 16.89 -14.95 -23.66
C LEU A 64 16.57 -15.86 -22.46
N ASP A 65 16.32 -17.14 -22.70
CA ASP A 65 16.09 -18.11 -21.62
C ASP A 65 17.37 -18.32 -20.80
N ASP A 66 18.52 -18.47 -21.46
CA ASP A 66 19.85 -18.57 -20.83
C ASP A 66 20.19 -17.31 -20.04
N LEU A 67 19.96 -16.13 -20.64
CA LEU A 67 20.18 -14.84 -19.96
C LEU A 67 19.23 -14.63 -18.77
N SER A 68 18.04 -15.26 -18.76
CA SER A 68 17.10 -15.18 -17.63
C SER A 68 17.66 -15.80 -16.35
N VAL A 69 18.66 -16.67 -16.47
CA VAL A 69 19.32 -17.33 -15.33
C VAL A 69 20.16 -16.35 -14.50
N ILE A 70 20.70 -15.29 -15.13
CA ILE A 70 21.48 -14.26 -14.45
C ILE A 70 20.66 -13.56 -13.35
N PRO A 71 19.50 -12.93 -13.65
CA PRO A 71 18.68 -12.33 -12.60
C PRO A 71 18.10 -13.38 -11.64
N ALA A 72 17.83 -14.62 -12.08
CA ALA A 72 17.41 -15.70 -11.18
C ALA A 72 18.48 -16.01 -10.12
N ALA A 73 19.74 -16.11 -10.51
CA ALA A 73 20.87 -16.34 -9.60
C ALA A 73 21.14 -15.10 -8.71
N ALA A 74 20.74 -13.89 -9.14
CA ALA A 74 20.87 -12.68 -8.33
C ALA A 74 19.76 -12.51 -7.26
N ILE A 75 18.70 -13.33 -7.26
CA ILE A 75 17.59 -13.17 -6.29
C ILE A 75 18.06 -13.27 -4.82
N PRO A 76 18.85 -14.27 -4.40
CA PRO A 76 19.36 -14.35 -3.03
C PRO A 76 20.18 -13.13 -2.62
N PHE A 77 20.90 -12.53 -3.58
CA PHE A 77 21.65 -11.31 -3.35
C PHE A 77 20.72 -10.12 -3.06
N GLY A 78 19.64 -9.96 -3.83
CA GLY A 78 18.61 -8.95 -3.55
C GLY A 78 17.99 -9.14 -2.15
N ALA A 79 17.63 -10.38 -1.79
CA ALA A 79 17.08 -10.71 -0.48
C ALA A 79 18.06 -10.39 0.66
N LEU A 80 19.35 -10.69 0.47
CA LEU A 80 20.39 -10.42 1.45
C LEU A 80 20.60 -8.91 1.67
N ILE A 81 20.65 -8.11 0.59
CA ILE A 81 20.79 -6.65 0.67
C ILE A 81 19.65 -6.05 1.50
N VAL A 82 18.42 -6.48 1.25
CA VAL A 82 17.24 -6.01 2.00
C VAL A 82 17.33 -6.44 3.47
N THR A 83 17.73 -7.69 3.73
CA THR A 83 17.91 -8.23 5.08
C THR A 83 18.93 -7.42 5.89
N GLU A 84 20.07 -7.06 5.30
CA GLU A 84 21.07 -6.21 5.95
C GLU A 84 20.55 -4.79 6.21
N GLY A 85 19.75 -4.26 5.28
CA GLY A 85 19.10 -2.95 5.45
C GLY A 85 18.16 -2.94 6.65
N MET A 86 17.39 -4.02 6.80
CA MET A 86 16.41 -4.15 7.87
C MET A 86 17.03 -4.36 9.24
N LEU A 87 18.14 -5.09 9.31
CA LEU A 87 18.79 -5.40 10.57
C LEU A 87 19.84 -4.36 10.99
N ARG A 88 20.08 -3.30 10.18
CA ARG A 88 21.12 -2.28 10.38
C ARG A 88 22.52 -2.86 10.65
N ARG A 89 22.73 -4.12 10.26
CA ARG A 89 23.95 -4.90 10.51
C ARG A 89 24.34 -5.65 9.26
N HIS A 90 25.63 -5.86 9.10
CA HIS A 90 26.15 -6.66 8.00
C HIS A 90 25.89 -8.15 8.29
N ALA A 91 25.45 -8.90 7.28
CA ALA A 91 25.34 -10.35 7.40
C ALA A 91 26.75 -10.97 7.57
N PRO A 92 26.84 -12.17 8.17
CA PRO A 92 28.11 -12.90 8.27
C PRO A 92 28.82 -12.99 6.92
N ARG A 93 30.14 -12.77 6.91
CA ARG A 93 30.96 -12.77 5.69
C ARG A 93 30.80 -14.05 4.87
N ALA A 94 30.65 -15.19 5.55
CA ALA A 94 30.43 -16.48 4.91
C ALA A 94 29.15 -16.51 4.06
N ILE A 95 28.03 -15.98 4.57
CA ILE A 95 26.76 -15.92 3.84
C ILE A 95 26.87 -14.98 2.65
N LYS A 96 27.50 -13.80 2.82
CA LYS A 96 27.72 -12.86 1.72
C LYS A 96 28.55 -13.49 0.60
N LEU A 97 29.67 -14.13 0.96
CA LEU A 97 30.56 -14.75 0.00
C LEU A 97 29.85 -15.90 -0.72
N ALA A 98 29.13 -16.75 0.01
CA ALA A 98 28.36 -17.85 -0.58
C ALA A 98 27.31 -17.34 -1.58
N VAL A 99 26.59 -16.25 -1.24
CA VAL A 99 25.59 -15.64 -2.13
C VAL A 99 26.23 -14.99 -3.35
N ILE A 100 27.34 -14.25 -3.20
CA ILE A 100 28.02 -13.61 -4.33
C ILE A 100 28.64 -14.66 -5.26
N VAL A 101 29.42 -15.59 -4.71
CA VAL A 101 30.06 -16.66 -5.49
C VAL A 101 29.01 -17.54 -6.15
N GLY A 102 27.96 -17.93 -5.43
CA GLY A 102 26.86 -18.71 -5.99
C GLY A 102 26.13 -17.97 -7.11
N ALA A 103 25.84 -16.68 -6.94
CA ALA A 103 25.21 -15.87 -7.99
C ALA A 103 26.07 -15.75 -9.25
N VAL A 104 27.39 -15.57 -9.10
CA VAL A 104 28.32 -15.47 -10.24
C VAL A 104 28.50 -16.83 -10.92
N VAL A 105 28.79 -17.89 -10.16
CA VAL A 105 29.06 -19.22 -10.71
C VAL A 105 27.82 -19.78 -11.40
N LEU A 106 26.67 -19.72 -10.75
CA LEU A 106 25.43 -20.17 -11.36
C LEU A 106 25.04 -19.23 -12.49
N GLY A 107 24.95 -17.91 -12.26
CA GLY A 107 24.53 -16.96 -13.30
C GLY A 107 25.34 -17.03 -14.59
N LEU A 108 26.68 -17.08 -14.50
CA LEU A 108 27.55 -17.25 -15.67
C LEU A 108 27.45 -18.66 -16.26
N GLY A 109 27.36 -19.69 -15.42
CA GLY A 109 27.18 -21.07 -15.89
C GLY A 109 25.91 -21.27 -16.72
N GLY A 110 24.81 -20.61 -16.34
CA GLY A 110 23.57 -20.62 -17.11
C GLY A 110 23.69 -19.83 -18.41
N ALA A 111 24.26 -18.62 -18.35
CA ALA A 111 24.41 -17.75 -19.52
C ALA A 111 25.38 -18.31 -20.59
N LEU A 112 26.31 -19.17 -20.20
CA LEU A 112 27.26 -19.83 -21.12
C LEU A 112 26.70 -21.14 -21.71
N GLY A 113 25.44 -21.48 -21.44
CA GLY A 113 24.78 -22.63 -22.06
C GLY A 113 25.36 -23.97 -21.56
N LEU A 114 25.46 -24.16 -20.24
CA LEU A 114 25.74 -25.48 -19.63
C LEU A 114 24.56 -26.48 -19.82
N GLU A 115 23.90 -26.46 -21.00
CA GLU A 115 22.72 -27.24 -21.40
C GLU A 115 22.92 -28.77 -21.25
N ARG A 116 24.18 -29.23 -21.26
CA ARG A 116 24.52 -30.64 -21.01
C ARG A 116 24.15 -31.13 -19.61
N PHE A 117 23.80 -30.22 -18.69
CA PHE A 117 23.51 -30.48 -17.29
C PHE A 117 22.19 -29.81 -16.83
N ASP A 118 21.20 -29.66 -17.70
CA ASP A 118 19.94 -28.94 -17.41
C ASP A 118 19.29 -29.28 -16.07
N THR A 119 19.09 -30.57 -15.78
CA THR A 119 18.43 -31.00 -14.53
C THR A 119 19.28 -30.73 -13.28
N PRO A 120 20.55 -31.21 -13.17
CA PRO A 120 21.35 -30.93 -11.98
C PRO A 120 21.65 -29.45 -11.80
N TYR A 121 21.78 -28.69 -12.88
CA TYR A 121 21.95 -27.24 -12.82
C TYR A 121 20.69 -26.55 -12.28
N ALA A 122 19.50 -26.92 -12.77
CA ALA A 122 18.23 -26.39 -12.25
C ALA A 122 18.03 -26.73 -10.76
N ILE A 123 18.38 -27.94 -10.33
CA ILE A 123 18.34 -28.34 -8.91
C ILE A 123 19.31 -27.50 -8.08
N ALA A 124 20.54 -27.28 -8.56
CA ALA A 124 21.53 -26.46 -7.87
C ALA A 124 21.05 -25.00 -7.72
N LEU A 125 20.48 -24.43 -8.78
CA LEU A 125 19.92 -23.07 -8.75
C LEU A 125 18.72 -22.97 -7.80
N ALA A 126 17.84 -23.97 -7.79
CA ALA A 126 16.70 -24.02 -6.88
C ALA A 126 17.14 -24.10 -5.41
N LEU A 127 18.06 -25.02 -5.08
CA LEU A 127 18.62 -25.16 -3.75
C LEU A 127 19.32 -23.88 -3.31
N PHE A 128 20.06 -23.22 -4.21
CA PHE A 128 20.70 -21.94 -3.94
C PHE A 128 19.69 -20.84 -3.60
N GLN A 129 18.60 -20.73 -4.37
CA GLN A 129 17.54 -19.76 -4.08
C GLN A 129 16.82 -20.04 -2.76
N LEU A 130 16.42 -21.30 -2.53
CA LEU A 130 15.73 -21.72 -1.32
C LEU A 130 16.61 -21.52 -0.08
N ALA A 131 17.89 -21.94 -0.15
CA ALA A 131 18.85 -21.74 0.93
C ALA A 131 19.10 -20.25 1.19
N GLY A 132 19.17 -19.42 0.13
CA GLY A 132 19.33 -17.97 0.24
C GLY A 132 18.17 -17.31 1.01
N PHE A 133 16.93 -17.61 0.62
CA PHE A 133 15.74 -17.11 1.33
C PHE A 133 15.61 -17.67 2.74
N ALA A 134 15.89 -18.96 2.95
CA ALA A 134 15.86 -19.59 4.26
C ALA A 134 16.91 -18.97 5.20
N ALA A 135 18.12 -18.71 4.71
CA ALA A 135 19.16 -18.01 5.46
C ALA A 135 18.75 -16.57 5.81
N CYS A 136 18.16 -15.83 4.87
CA CYS A 136 17.63 -14.49 5.15
C CYS A 136 16.51 -14.53 6.20
N ALA A 137 15.54 -15.43 6.07
CA ALA A 137 14.46 -15.61 7.03
C ALA A 137 15.01 -15.96 8.43
N PHE A 138 16.01 -16.86 8.49
CA PHE A 138 16.68 -17.22 9.73
C PHE A 138 17.39 -16.02 10.37
N LEU A 139 18.13 -15.22 9.59
CA LEU A 139 18.81 -14.00 10.09
C LEU A 139 17.82 -12.95 10.62
N LEU A 140 16.64 -12.84 10.00
CA LEU A 140 15.58 -11.93 10.44
C LEU A 140 14.85 -12.46 11.69
N ALA A 141 14.71 -13.78 11.82
CA ALA A 141 14.08 -14.44 12.97
C ALA A 141 14.97 -14.42 14.21
N THR A 142 16.27 -14.66 14.05
CA THR A 142 17.29 -14.72 15.13
C THR A 142 17.87 -13.36 15.49
N ARG A 143 17.19 -12.27 15.13
CA ARG A 143 17.65 -10.91 15.40
C ARG A 143 17.56 -10.57 16.89
N ASP A 144 18.41 -9.65 17.31
CA ASP A 144 18.29 -9.03 18.63
C ASP A 144 17.17 -7.99 18.63
N ARG A 145 16.06 -8.30 19.31
CA ARG A 145 14.88 -7.44 19.38
C ARG A 145 15.13 -6.17 20.20
N HIS A 146 16.09 -6.15 21.11
CA HIS A 146 16.38 -4.98 21.94
C HIS A 146 17.14 -3.89 21.18
N SER A 147 17.82 -4.26 20.09
CA SER A 147 18.58 -3.32 19.25
C SER A 147 17.70 -2.44 18.32
N LEU A 148 16.40 -2.75 18.21
CA LEU A 148 15.48 -2.12 17.26
C LEU A 148 14.24 -1.55 17.96
N MET A 149 13.66 -0.49 17.39
CA MET A 149 12.39 0.04 17.89
C MET A 149 11.25 -0.97 17.69
N ALA A 150 10.17 -0.85 18.48
CA ALA A 150 9.02 -1.75 18.39
C ALA A 150 8.35 -1.74 17.00
N SER A 151 8.31 -0.58 16.33
CA SER A 151 7.82 -0.43 14.95
C SER A 151 8.69 -1.16 13.93
N GLU A 152 10.02 -1.08 14.09
CA GLU A 152 10.99 -1.75 13.23
C GLU A 152 10.92 -3.26 13.42
N ASN A 153 10.85 -3.74 14.67
CA ASN A 153 10.67 -5.16 14.95
C ASN A 153 9.42 -5.72 14.26
N ARG A 154 8.30 -5.00 14.32
CA ARG A 154 7.09 -5.41 13.57
C ARG A 154 7.29 -5.43 12.06
N ALA A 155 8.08 -4.50 11.50
CA ALA A 155 8.42 -4.53 10.08
C ALA A 155 9.28 -5.75 9.73
N VAL A 156 10.28 -6.07 10.56
CA VAL A 156 11.15 -7.23 10.35
C VAL A 156 10.39 -8.55 10.48
N ASP A 157 9.51 -8.71 11.49
CA ASP A 157 8.68 -9.91 11.64
C ASP A 157 7.84 -10.19 10.40
N ARG A 158 7.26 -9.14 9.81
CA ARG A 158 6.46 -9.26 8.58
C ARG A 158 7.30 -9.64 7.38
N MET A 159 8.51 -9.10 7.28
CA MET A 159 9.45 -9.50 6.25
C MET A 159 9.87 -10.97 6.41
N THR A 160 10.09 -11.45 7.64
CA THR A 160 10.35 -12.87 7.92
C THR A 160 9.19 -13.75 7.42
N ILE A 161 7.95 -13.38 7.74
CA ILE A 161 6.77 -14.11 7.26
C ILE A 161 6.72 -14.09 5.73
N GLY A 162 6.93 -12.93 5.09
CA GLY A 162 6.96 -12.83 3.63
C GLY A 162 8.03 -13.73 2.99
N ALA A 163 9.24 -13.75 3.55
CA ALA A 163 10.32 -14.62 3.08
C ALA A 163 9.95 -16.11 3.17
N VAL A 164 9.27 -16.54 4.25
CA VAL A 164 8.79 -17.92 4.41
C VAL A 164 7.66 -18.24 3.43
N VAL A 165 6.70 -17.33 3.27
CA VAL A 165 5.54 -17.51 2.37
C VAL A 165 5.96 -17.66 0.92
N VAL A 166 7.07 -17.05 0.49
CA VAL A 166 7.56 -17.13 -0.90
C VAL A 166 8.21 -18.48 -1.23
N LEU A 167 8.78 -19.19 -0.25
CA LEU A 167 9.47 -20.47 -0.50
C LEU A 167 8.64 -21.48 -1.31
N PRO A 168 7.38 -21.81 -0.97
CA PRO A 168 6.58 -22.73 -1.78
C PRO A 168 6.37 -22.24 -3.21
N PHE A 169 6.22 -20.93 -3.43
CA PHE A 169 6.07 -20.38 -4.78
C PHE A 169 7.35 -20.49 -5.61
N ILE A 170 8.52 -20.34 -4.98
CA ILE A 170 9.81 -20.57 -5.65
C ILE A 170 9.89 -22.02 -6.13
N VAL A 171 9.51 -22.99 -5.30
CA VAL A 171 9.56 -24.42 -5.67
C VAL A 171 8.75 -24.68 -6.95
N THR A 172 7.57 -24.06 -7.10
CA THR A 172 6.72 -24.23 -8.30
C THR A 172 7.35 -23.72 -9.61
N ASP A 173 8.38 -22.87 -9.53
CA ASP A 173 9.02 -22.27 -10.69
C ASP A 173 10.08 -23.19 -11.34
N PHE A 174 10.55 -24.19 -10.58
CA PHE A 174 11.54 -25.17 -11.01
C PHE A 174 10.89 -26.50 -11.39
N GLY A 175 10.76 -26.74 -12.70
CA GLY A 175 10.21 -27.99 -13.23
C GLY A 175 11.00 -29.24 -12.83
N ALA A 176 12.30 -29.11 -12.51
CA ALA A 176 13.10 -30.22 -11.99
C ALA A 176 12.64 -30.70 -10.59
N LEU A 177 12.03 -29.82 -9.80
CA LEU A 177 11.51 -30.13 -8.47
C LEU A 177 10.00 -30.43 -8.49
N MET A 178 9.25 -29.76 -9.35
CA MET A 178 7.82 -29.99 -9.56
C MET A 178 7.49 -30.11 -11.06
N PRO A 179 7.71 -31.28 -11.68
CA PRO A 179 7.53 -31.47 -13.12
C PRO A 179 6.06 -31.36 -13.56
N ASP A 180 5.12 -31.75 -12.71
CA ASP A 180 3.69 -31.77 -13.03
C ASP A 180 2.97 -30.45 -12.79
N MET A 181 3.71 -29.39 -12.42
CA MET A 181 3.09 -28.11 -12.10
C MET A 181 2.55 -27.44 -13.37
N PRO A 182 1.24 -27.13 -13.46
CA PRO A 182 0.63 -26.66 -14.71
C PRO A 182 0.97 -25.22 -15.06
N VAL A 183 1.35 -24.41 -14.06
CA VAL A 183 1.79 -23.01 -14.15
C VAL A 183 2.81 -22.72 -13.05
N LYS A 184 3.80 -21.91 -13.40
CA LYS A 184 4.82 -21.39 -12.49
C LYS A 184 4.24 -20.24 -11.67
N LEU A 185 4.17 -20.40 -10.35
CA LEU A 185 3.52 -19.43 -9.46
C LEU A 185 4.49 -18.44 -8.79
N GLY A 186 5.77 -18.42 -9.19
CA GLY A 186 6.79 -17.54 -8.61
C GLY A 186 6.39 -16.04 -8.62
N ALA A 187 5.82 -15.57 -9.73
CA ALA A 187 5.34 -14.19 -9.83
C ALA A 187 4.15 -13.89 -8.92
N LEU A 188 3.26 -14.86 -8.69
CA LEU A 188 2.15 -14.73 -7.75
C LEU A 188 2.69 -14.60 -6.32
N GLY A 189 3.67 -15.42 -5.93
CA GLY A 189 4.35 -15.31 -4.64
C GLY A 189 4.98 -13.94 -4.40
N ALA A 190 5.66 -13.39 -5.42
CA ALA A 190 6.23 -12.05 -5.36
C ALA A 190 5.15 -10.96 -5.19
N LEU A 191 4.05 -11.04 -5.96
CA LEU A 191 2.92 -10.10 -5.86
C LEU A 191 2.28 -10.13 -4.47
N LEU A 192 2.09 -11.33 -3.90
CA LEU A 192 1.54 -11.49 -2.54
C LEU A 192 2.42 -10.83 -1.48
N VAL A 193 3.74 -11.07 -1.52
CA VAL A 193 4.66 -10.48 -0.55
C VAL A 193 4.72 -8.97 -0.67
N VAL A 194 4.75 -8.45 -1.89
CA VAL A 194 4.77 -7.01 -2.12
C VAL A 194 3.47 -6.35 -1.68
N THR A 195 2.33 -6.99 -1.95
CA THR A 195 1.02 -6.55 -1.46
C THR A 195 1.01 -6.52 0.07
N ALA A 196 1.44 -7.60 0.72
CA ALA A 196 1.53 -7.68 2.18
C ALA A 196 2.48 -6.61 2.76
N MET A 197 3.61 -6.35 2.10
CA MET A 197 4.57 -5.31 2.49
C MET A 197 3.98 -3.89 2.38
N LEU A 198 3.19 -3.61 1.34
CA LEU A 198 2.57 -2.29 1.17
C LEU A 198 1.45 -2.05 2.19
N ILE A 199 0.64 -3.08 2.48
CA ILE A 199 -0.41 -3.07 3.51
C ILE A 199 0.19 -2.87 4.90
N ALA A 200 1.35 -3.48 5.14
CA ALA A 200 2.08 -3.34 6.39
C ALA A 200 2.46 -1.88 6.75
N GLY A 201 2.50 -0.96 5.79
CA GLY A 201 2.77 0.45 6.05
C GLY A 201 1.61 1.24 6.67
N SER A 202 0.39 0.69 6.76
CA SER A 202 -0.81 1.43 7.19
C SER A 202 -1.11 1.33 8.70
N SER A 203 -1.94 2.25 9.20
CA SER A 203 -2.45 2.23 10.57
C SER A 203 -3.25 0.96 10.88
N GLY A 204 -3.46 0.65 12.17
CA GLY A 204 -4.08 -0.63 12.60
C GLY A 204 -5.44 -0.93 11.95
N GLU A 205 -6.34 0.05 11.87
CA GLU A 205 -7.65 -0.11 11.24
C GLU A 205 -7.56 -0.15 9.72
N ALA A 206 -6.79 0.74 9.09
CA ALA A 206 -6.56 0.73 7.65
C ALA A 206 -5.93 -0.58 7.17
N ARG A 207 -5.10 -1.22 8.02
CA ARG A 207 -4.49 -2.51 7.76
C ARG A 207 -5.51 -3.64 7.71
N TRP A 208 -6.44 -3.70 8.66
CA TRP A 208 -7.49 -4.73 8.65
C TRP A 208 -8.37 -4.64 7.39
N HIS A 209 -8.78 -3.44 7.03
CA HIS A 209 -9.53 -3.19 5.79
C HIS A 209 -8.73 -3.63 4.55
N ALA A 210 -7.44 -3.30 4.49
CA ALA A 210 -6.59 -3.67 3.36
C ALA A 210 -6.33 -5.19 3.28
N VAL A 211 -6.18 -5.87 4.42
CA VAL A 211 -6.11 -7.34 4.46
C VAL A 211 -7.42 -7.96 3.98
N LEU A 212 -8.57 -7.46 4.45
CA LEU A 212 -9.88 -7.96 4.04
C LEU A 212 -10.11 -7.77 2.53
N LEU A 213 -9.74 -6.60 2.00
CA LEU A 213 -9.79 -6.33 0.55
C LEU A 213 -8.86 -7.26 -0.23
N THR A 214 -7.68 -7.60 0.30
CA THR A 214 -6.77 -8.55 -0.34
C THR A 214 -7.34 -9.96 -0.35
N VAL A 215 -7.90 -10.42 0.78
CA VAL A 215 -8.59 -11.71 0.86
C VAL A 215 -9.76 -11.75 -0.11
N LEU A 216 -10.57 -10.69 -0.16
CA LEU A 216 -11.68 -10.58 -1.10
C LEU A 216 -11.19 -10.65 -2.54
N ARG A 217 -10.12 -9.92 -2.90
CA ARG A 217 -9.48 -9.97 -4.23
C ARG A 217 -9.02 -11.38 -4.58
N LEU A 218 -8.39 -12.10 -3.64
CA LEU A 218 -7.93 -13.48 -3.86
C LEU A 218 -9.09 -14.45 -4.07
N VAL A 219 -10.13 -14.37 -3.24
CA VAL A 219 -11.32 -15.22 -3.35
C VAL A 219 -12.06 -14.91 -4.65
N SER A 220 -12.34 -13.64 -4.94
CA SER A 220 -13.08 -13.25 -6.15
C SER A 220 -12.33 -13.59 -7.43
N SER A 221 -11.01 -13.42 -7.46
CA SER A 221 -10.19 -13.78 -8.63
C SER A 221 -10.06 -15.30 -8.82
N THR A 222 -9.98 -16.07 -7.74
CA THR A 222 -10.02 -17.53 -7.81
C THR A 222 -11.37 -18.00 -8.34
N LEU A 223 -12.48 -17.45 -7.84
CA LEU A 223 -13.83 -17.74 -8.35
C LEU A 223 -13.98 -17.34 -9.82
N LEU A 224 -13.39 -16.22 -10.25
CA LEU A 224 -13.40 -15.79 -11.64
C LEU A 224 -12.61 -16.77 -12.53
N GLY A 225 -11.46 -17.25 -12.07
CA GLY A 225 -10.68 -18.28 -12.77
C GLY A 225 -11.43 -19.61 -12.89
N LEU A 226 -12.11 -20.03 -11.81
CA LEU A 226 -12.99 -21.20 -11.82
C LEU A 226 -14.16 -21.02 -12.80
N ALA A 227 -14.81 -19.85 -12.80
CA ALA A 227 -15.90 -19.55 -13.73
C ALA A 227 -15.43 -19.59 -15.19
N ALA A 228 -14.25 -19.01 -15.48
CA ALA A 228 -13.66 -19.09 -16.82
C ALA A 228 -13.39 -20.54 -17.25
N ALA A 229 -12.95 -21.38 -16.32
CA ALA A 229 -12.75 -22.81 -16.56
C ALA A 229 -14.07 -23.56 -16.85
N PHE A 230 -15.20 -23.20 -16.23
CA PHE A 230 -16.49 -23.83 -16.52
C PHE A 230 -17.09 -23.46 -17.88
N VAL A 231 -16.69 -22.32 -18.46
CA VAL A 231 -17.18 -21.86 -19.76
C VAL A 231 -16.33 -22.41 -20.92
N ALA A 232 -15.08 -22.75 -20.65
CA ALA A 232 -14.20 -23.31 -21.67
C ALA A 232 -14.57 -24.79 -21.96
N PRO A 233 -14.48 -25.24 -23.23
CA PRO A 233 -14.68 -26.64 -23.58
C PRO A 233 -13.47 -27.49 -23.15
N ASP A 234 -13.73 -28.75 -22.76
CA ASP A 234 -12.72 -29.79 -22.50
C ASP A 234 -11.59 -29.39 -21.52
N VAL A 235 -11.98 -28.89 -20.35
CA VAL A 235 -11.04 -28.38 -19.33
C VAL A 235 -10.57 -29.47 -18.37
N ASP A 236 -9.25 -29.65 -18.31
CA ASP A 236 -8.58 -30.50 -17.31
C ASP A 236 -8.19 -29.70 -16.04
N ALA A 237 -7.80 -30.40 -14.98
CA ALA A 237 -7.39 -29.77 -13.72
C ALA A 237 -6.21 -28.79 -13.91
N ALA A 238 -5.32 -29.05 -14.87
CA ALA A 238 -4.20 -28.17 -15.20
C ALA A 238 -4.66 -26.83 -15.79
N GLN A 239 -5.65 -26.85 -16.68
CA GLN A 239 -6.26 -25.65 -17.25
C GLN A 239 -7.06 -24.87 -16.20
N VAL A 240 -7.79 -25.54 -15.29
CA VAL A 240 -8.43 -24.87 -14.14
C VAL A 240 -7.39 -24.07 -13.35
N MET A 241 -6.26 -24.70 -12.99
CA MET A 241 -5.19 -24.03 -12.26
C MET A 241 -4.59 -22.85 -13.05
N ARG A 242 -4.44 -22.98 -14.37
CA ARG A 242 -3.97 -21.89 -15.25
C ARG A 242 -4.91 -20.69 -15.22
N PHE A 243 -6.21 -20.90 -15.38
CA PHE A 243 -7.20 -19.83 -15.33
C PHE A 243 -7.21 -19.13 -13.96
N CYS A 244 -7.15 -19.89 -12.86
CA CYS A 244 -7.04 -19.34 -11.51
C CYS A 244 -5.76 -18.51 -11.34
N ALA A 245 -4.60 -19.01 -11.75
CA ALA A 245 -3.34 -18.30 -11.61
C ALA A 245 -3.31 -16.99 -12.43
N ILE A 246 -3.82 -17.01 -13.66
CA ILE A 246 -3.96 -15.81 -14.51
C ILE A 246 -4.90 -14.80 -13.85
N ALA A 247 -6.08 -15.23 -13.40
CA ALA A 247 -7.06 -14.34 -12.78
C ALA A 247 -6.52 -13.72 -11.48
N VAL A 248 -5.91 -14.53 -10.60
CA VAL A 248 -5.33 -14.05 -9.33
C VAL A 248 -4.19 -13.06 -9.57
N SER A 249 -3.23 -13.41 -10.44
CA SER A 249 -2.11 -12.51 -10.74
C SER A 249 -2.57 -11.20 -11.40
N GLY A 250 -3.52 -11.27 -12.33
CA GLY A 250 -4.13 -10.10 -12.97
C GLY A 250 -4.85 -9.19 -11.98
N VAL A 251 -5.72 -9.74 -11.13
CA VAL A 251 -6.47 -8.97 -10.13
C VAL A 251 -5.55 -8.36 -9.08
N LEU A 252 -4.49 -9.06 -8.64
CA LEU A 252 -3.50 -8.50 -7.73
C LEU A 252 -2.73 -7.33 -8.38
N ALA A 253 -2.27 -7.50 -9.62
CA ALA A 253 -1.57 -6.45 -10.35
C ALA A 253 -2.45 -5.21 -10.58
N ILE A 254 -3.70 -5.41 -11.02
CA ILE A 254 -4.68 -4.34 -11.17
C ILE A 254 -4.97 -3.68 -9.82
N GLY A 255 -5.16 -4.48 -8.76
CA GLY A 255 -5.38 -3.98 -7.41
C GLY A 255 -4.27 -3.05 -6.95
N LEU A 256 -3.00 -3.47 -7.11
CA LEU A 256 -1.83 -2.64 -6.81
C LEU A 256 -1.82 -1.35 -7.64
N MET A 257 -2.12 -1.42 -8.94
CA MET A 257 -2.19 -0.25 -9.81
C MET A 257 -3.30 0.71 -9.39
N THR A 258 -4.48 0.21 -9.03
CA THR A 258 -5.60 1.05 -8.57
C THR A 258 -5.31 1.68 -7.21
N ASP A 259 -4.69 0.96 -6.29
CA ASP A 259 -4.38 1.47 -4.95
C ASP A 259 -3.31 2.56 -5.03
N THR A 260 -2.30 2.36 -5.88
CA THR A 260 -1.24 3.35 -6.10
C THR A 260 -1.73 4.56 -6.88
N LEU A 261 -2.59 4.37 -7.90
CA LEU A 261 -3.21 5.48 -8.63
C LEU A 261 -4.13 6.29 -7.73
N ARG A 262 -4.95 5.63 -6.90
CA ARG A 262 -5.78 6.30 -5.90
C ARG A 262 -4.94 7.14 -4.97
N SER A 263 -3.89 6.54 -4.38
CA SER A 263 -2.95 7.25 -3.52
C SER A 263 -2.27 8.43 -4.24
N PHE A 264 -1.99 8.31 -5.54
CA PHE A 264 -1.45 9.40 -6.34
C PHE A 264 -2.44 10.56 -6.50
N LEU A 265 -3.68 10.25 -6.81
CA LEU A 265 -4.74 11.26 -6.98
C LEU A 265 -5.07 11.94 -5.64
N GLU A 266 -5.18 11.16 -4.56
CA GLU A 266 -5.38 11.68 -3.20
C GLU A 266 -4.22 12.58 -2.77
N SER A 267 -2.97 12.23 -3.09
CA SER A 267 -1.80 13.06 -2.76
C SER A 267 -1.75 14.41 -3.49
N ARG A 268 -2.47 14.56 -4.61
CA ARG A 268 -2.55 15.82 -5.35
C ARG A 268 -3.63 16.77 -4.82
N ALA A 269 -4.61 16.26 -4.09
CA ALA A 269 -5.51 17.12 -3.34
C ALA A 269 -4.72 17.67 -2.15
N PRO A 270 -4.55 19.00 -2.01
CA PRO A 270 -3.96 19.55 -0.80
C PRO A 270 -4.81 19.06 0.38
N GLY A 271 -4.19 18.29 1.28
CA GLY A 271 -4.84 17.97 2.54
C GLY A 271 -4.93 19.23 3.37
N VAL A 272 -6.07 19.48 4.01
CA VAL A 272 -6.32 20.65 4.89
C VAL A 272 -5.17 20.87 5.88
N LEU A 273 -4.66 19.78 6.47
CA LEU A 273 -3.58 19.86 7.45
C LEU A 273 -2.24 20.22 6.81
N SER A 274 -2.01 19.80 5.57
CA SER A 274 -0.82 20.18 4.80
C SER A 274 -0.87 21.66 4.43
N SER A 275 -2.03 22.18 4.00
CA SER A 275 -2.18 23.61 3.73
C SER A 275 -1.99 24.46 4.99
N VAL A 276 -2.51 24.01 6.14
CA VAL A 276 -2.31 24.70 7.42
C VAL A 276 -0.85 24.62 7.88
N ALA A 277 -0.17 23.49 7.70
CA ALA A 277 1.21 23.31 8.15
C ALA A 277 2.24 24.11 7.34
N ILE A 278 1.96 24.39 6.06
CA ILE A 278 2.85 25.13 5.16
C ILE A 278 2.47 26.63 5.09
N SER A 279 1.31 27.00 5.65
CA SER A 279 0.81 28.36 5.68
C SER A 279 1.80 29.32 6.36
N PRO A 280 2.11 30.48 5.76
CA PRO A 280 2.90 31.53 6.40
C PRO A 280 2.09 32.36 7.41
N ALA A 281 0.83 32.03 7.67
CA ALA A 281 -0.03 32.80 8.54
C ALA A 281 0.49 32.80 9.98
N THR A 282 0.76 33.99 10.51
CA THR A 282 1.23 34.17 11.89
C THR A 282 0.12 34.57 12.84
N THR A 283 -1.07 34.91 12.32
CA THR A 283 -2.23 35.35 13.11
C THR A 283 -3.45 34.52 12.75
N ARG A 284 -4.40 34.42 13.68
CA ARG A 284 -5.66 33.68 13.49
C ARG A 284 -6.43 34.14 12.25
N ASP A 285 -6.53 35.45 12.04
CA ASP A 285 -7.31 36.01 10.92
C ASP A 285 -6.67 35.70 9.56
N GLN A 286 -5.33 35.71 9.48
CA GLN A 286 -4.61 35.29 8.29
C GLN A 286 -4.80 33.80 8.02
N LEU A 287 -4.77 32.97 9.07
CA LEU A 287 -4.96 31.52 8.92
C LEU A 287 -6.38 31.18 8.49
N ILE A 288 -7.39 31.88 9.01
CA ILE A 288 -8.78 31.77 8.54
C ILE A 288 -8.86 32.17 7.07
N ALA A 289 -8.27 33.30 6.67
CA ALA A 289 -8.28 33.75 5.28
C ALA A 289 -7.63 32.74 4.33
N GLU A 290 -6.59 32.03 4.78
CA GLU A 290 -5.94 30.98 4.00
C GLU A 290 -6.77 29.69 3.95
N LEU A 291 -7.39 29.30 5.07
CA LEU A 291 -8.33 28.18 5.12
C LEU A 291 -9.51 28.39 4.17
N LEU A 292 -10.10 29.59 4.12
CA LEU A 292 -11.21 29.92 3.21
C LEU A 292 -10.87 29.75 1.72
N ARG A 293 -9.58 29.74 1.35
CA ARG A 293 -9.14 29.45 -0.04
C ARG A 293 -9.06 27.97 -0.34
N HIS A 294 -9.14 27.11 0.68
CA HIS A 294 -9.10 25.67 0.52
C HIS A 294 -10.46 25.15 0.05
N PRO A 295 -10.54 24.22 -0.93
CA PRO A 295 -11.81 23.73 -1.48
C PRO A 295 -12.79 23.20 -0.41
N LEU A 296 -12.27 22.53 0.62
CA LEU A 296 -13.09 22.04 1.74
C LEU A 296 -13.74 23.15 2.59
N PHE A 297 -13.22 24.38 2.56
CA PHE A 297 -13.74 25.54 3.29
C PHE A 297 -14.22 26.65 2.35
N GLU A 298 -14.38 26.37 1.06
CA GLU A 298 -14.89 27.36 0.08
C GLU A 298 -16.27 27.89 0.49
N SER A 299 -17.10 27.03 1.09
CA SER A 299 -18.42 27.39 1.61
C SER A 299 -18.39 28.00 3.02
N ALA A 300 -17.21 28.08 3.66
CA ALA A 300 -17.12 28.49 5.03
C ALA A 300 -17.33 30.01 5.17
N ARG A 301 -18.12 30.39 6.17
CA ARG A 301 -18.40 31.80 6.50
C ARG A 301 -18.21 32.01 7.99
N ARG A 302 -17.43 33.04 8.33
CA ARG A 302 -17.22 33.43 9.72
C ARG A 302 -18.36 34.35 10.14
N TYR A 303 -18.90 34.11 11.32
CA TYR A 303 -19.92 34.92 11.95
C TYR A 303 -19.41 35.38 13.31
N ARG A 304 -19.32 36.70 13.48
CA ARG A 304 -18.99 37.33 14.76
C ARG A 304 -20.27 37.65 15.54
N GLU A 305 -20.13 37.95 16.82
CA GLU A 305 -21.25 38.15 17.74
C GLU A 305 -22.26 39.21 17.27
N ASP A 306 -21.78 40.29 16.64
CA ASP A 306 -22.59 41.35 16.04
C ASP A 306 -23.45 40.85 14.87
N GLU A 307 -22.91 39.97 14.03
CA GLU A 307 -23.62 39.35 12.91
C GLU A 307 -24.64 38.30 13.36
N LEU A 308 -24.53 37.82 14.60
CA LEU A 308 -25.41 36.82 15.21
C LEU A 308 -26.54 37.42 16.06
N ALA A 309 -26.70 38.75 16.07
CA ALA A 309 -27.70 39.43 16.89
C ALA A 309 -29.13 38.88 16.73
N ALA A 310 -29.52 38.48 15.52
CA ALA A 310 -30.83 37.89 15.22
C ALA A 310 -31.07 36.50 15.85
N TYR A 311 -30.01 35.84 16.33
CA TYR A 311 -30.03 34.50 16.89
C TYR A 311 -29.78 34.46 18.41
N ASP A 312 -29.78 35.63 19.06
CA ASP A 312 -29.53 35.81 20.50
C ASP A 312 -28.18 35.22 20.95
N PRO A 313 -27.06 35.95 20.72
CA PRO A 313 -25.73 35.45 21.00
C PRO A 313 -25.54 34.99 22.45
N LEU A 314 -26.13 35.70 23.42
CA LEU A 314 -26.03 35.35 24.85
C LEU A 314 -26.55 33.94 25.14
N LEU A 315 -27.63 33.56 24.45
CA LEU A 315 -28.25 32.25 24.57
C LEU A 315 -27.42 31.16 23.86
N LEU A 316 -26.65 31.53 22.83
CA LEU A 316 -25.70 30.64 22.14
C LEU A 316 -24.41 30.41 22.93
N ARG A 317 -23.91 31.40 23.71
CA ARG A 317 -22.62 31.34 24.45
C ARG A 317 -22.48 30.06 25.28
N ASN A 318 -23.51 29.74 26.07
CA ASN A 318 -23.51 28.57 26.95
C ASN A 318 -23.46 27.24 26.17
N ARG A 319 -24.08 27.19 24.98
CA ARG A 319 -24.06 26.01 24.10
C ARG A 319 -22.71 25.84 23.42
N LEU A 320 -22.16 26.93 22.89
CA LEU A 320 -20.90 26.93 22.17
C LEU A 320 -19.68 26.72 23.09
N ALA A 321 -19.80 27.02 24.39
CA ALA A 321 -18.76 26.74 25.38
C ALA A 321 -18.51 25.23 25.60
N SER A 322 -19.55 24.39 25.45
CA SER A 322 -19.45 22.93 25.68
C SER A 322 -19.08 22.14 24.43
N HIS A 323 -19.26 22.71 23.24
CA HIS A 323 -19.05 22.04 21.96
C HIS A 323 -18.06 22.78 21.09
N ARG A 324 -17.03 22.08 20.62
CA ARG A 324 -16.00 22.66 19.73
C ARG A 324 -16.42 22.67 18.27
N VAL A 325 -17.13 21.63 17.86
CA VAL A 325 -17.69 21.46 16.51
C VAL A 325 -19.09 20.89 16.68
N LEU A 326 -20.08 21.51 16.05
CA LEU A 326 -21.48 21.06 16.05
C LEU A 326 -21.84 20.56 14.65
N ARG A 327 -22.35 19.34 14.55
CA ARG A 327 -22.88 18.80 13.29
C ARG A 327 -24.38 18.87 13.23
N ARG A 328 -24.95 19.24 12.10
CA ARG A 328 -26.40 19.26 11.92
C ARG A 328 -27.03 17.87 12.13
N ALA A 329 -26.33 16.81 11.73
CA ALA A 329 -26.79 15.43 11.89
C ALA A 329 -26.89 14.98 13.35
N ASP A 330 -26.11 15.60 14.24
CA ASP A 330 -26.10 15.29 15.67
C ASP A 330 -27.11 16.14 16.47
N ALA A 331 -27.88 17.01 15.79
CA ALA A 331 -28.93 17.78 16.43
C ALA A 331 -29.92 16.83 17.13
N PRO A 332 -30.38 17.13 18.36
CA PRO A 332 -30.25 18.39 19.11
C PRO A 332 -29.01 18.48 20.04
N TRP A 333 -27.93 17.75 19.74
CA TRP A 333 -26.65 17.79 20.48
C TRP A 333 -26.77 17.42 21.97
N GLY A 334 -27.52 16.35 22.26
CA GLY A 334 -27.69 15.83 23.62
C GLY A 334 -28.68 16.61 24.50
N HIS A 335 -29.48 17.49 23.92
CA HIS A 335 -30.48 18.29 24.64
C HIS A 335 -31.91 17.99 24.17
N LEU A 336 -32.90 18.51 24.90
CA LEU A 336 -34.30 18.39 24.51
C LEU A 336 -34.55 19.25 23.26
N PRO A 337 -35.32 18.77 22.26
CA PRO A 337 -35.66 19.55 21.06
C PRO A 337 -36.38 20.88 21.33
N ILE A 338 -36.95 21.04 22.53
CA ILE A 338 -37.69 22.23 22.99
C ILE A 338 -36.74 23.31 23.53
N ASP A 339 -35.45 23.01 23.67
CA ASP A 339 -34.47 23.98 24.14
C ASP A 339 -34.32 25.14 23.12
N PRO A 340 -34.55 26.40 23.54
CA PRO A 340 -34.51 27.54 22.63
C PRO A 340 -33.14 27.71 21.98
N ALA A 341 -32.05 27.30 22.63
CA ALA A 341 -30.71 27.42 22.05
C ALA A 341 -30.44 26.38 20.96
N ALA A 342 -30.93 25.15 21.13
CA ALA A 342 -30.90 24.14 20.07
C ALA A 342 -31.74 24.57 18.87
N GLU A 343 -32.92 25.17 19.08
CA GLU A 343 -33.77 25.69 18.00
C GLU A 343 -33.07 26.82 17.23
N ARG A 344 -32.44 27.78 17.94
CA ARG A 344 -31.70 28.89 17.31
C ARG A 344 -30.48 28.41 16.53
N LEU A 345 -29.73 27.43 17.04
CA LEU A 345 -28.62 26.80 16.32
C LEU A 345 -29.09 26.05 15.07
N ALA A 346 -30.17 25.27 15.18
CA ALA A 346 -30.73 24.56 14.04
C ALA A 346 -31.25 25.54 12.97
N SER A 347 -31.91 26.63 13.40
CA SER A 347 -32.37 27.71 12.53
C SER A 347 -31.21 28.43 11.84
N LEU A 348 -30.14 28.77 12.57
CA LEU A 348 -28.93 29.37 12.03
C LEU A 348 -28.31 28.46 10.96
N MET A 349 -28.07 27.18 11.28
CA MET A 349 -27.49 26.21 10.35
C MET A 349 -28.38 26.00 9.11
N ALA A 350 -29.70 26.03 9.27
CA ALA A 350 -30.62 25.97 8.14
C ALA A 350 -30.53 27.22 7.25
N ALA A 351 -30.52 28.41 7.85
CA ALA A 351 -30.48 29.69 7.13
C ALA A 351 -29.21 29.85 6.29
N VAL A 352 -28.07 29.43 6.82
CA VAL A 352 -26.76 29.54 6.12
C VAL A 352 -26.40 28.26 5.36
N SER A 353 -27.33 27.28 5.29
CA SER A 353 -27.10 25.97 4.68
C SER A 353 -25.86 25.23 5.22
N ALA A 354 -25.50 25.48 6.48
CA ALA A 354 -24.37 24.83 7.13
C ALA A 354 -24.71 23.41 7.58
N THR A 355 -23.72 22.56 7.44
CA THR A 355 -23.68 21.21 8.00
C THR A 355 -22.90 21.16 9.31
N HIS A 356 -21.96 22.10 9.48
CA HIS A 356 -21.02 22.18 10.59
C HIS A 356 -20.95 23.61 11.10
N LEU A 357 -20.91 23.78 12.43
CA LEU A 357 -20.46 25.01 13.06
C LEU A 357 -19.18 24.72 13.84
N VAL A 358 -18.13 25.48 13.56
CA VAL A 358 -16.83 25.40 14.23
C VAL A 358 -16.72 26.57 15.17
N VAL A 359 -16.57 26.32 16.47
CA VAL A 359 -16.51 27.37 17.49
C VAL A 359 -15.07 27.85 17.63
N LEU A 360 -14.83 29.13 17.35
CA LEU A 360 -13.52 29.80 17.48
C LEU A 360 -13.40 30.51 18.84
N SER A 361 -14.50 31.09 19.32
CA SER A 361 -14.62 31.69 20.65
C SER A 361 -16.08 31.63 21.11
N SER A 362 -16.28 31.42 22.41
CA SER A 362 -17.61 31.41 23.03
C SER A 362 -17.94 32.72 23.76
N ASP A 363 -16.95 33.59 24.04
CA ASP A 363 -17.16 34.91 24.63
C ASP A 363 -15.99 35.85 24.24
N PRO A 364 -16.16 36.77 23.27
CA PRO A 364 -17.35 36.95 22.44
C PRO A 364 -17.61 35.75 21.51
N VAL A 365 -18.85 35.58 21.05
CA VAL A 365 -19.20 34.49 20.12
C VAL A 365 -18.52 34.71 18.77
N ASP A 366 -17.74 33.74 18.33
CA ASP A 366 -17.07 33.73 17.02
C ASP A 366 -17.11 32.30 16.47
N ILE A 367 -17.82 32.11 15.37
CA ILE A 367 -18.05 30.79 14.77
C ILE A 367 -17.72 30.81 13.28
N LEU A 368 -17.33 29.67 12.77
CA LEU A 368 -17.18 29.41 11.34
C LEU A 368 -18.24 28.39 10.93
N ALA A 369 -19.20 28.81 10.12
CA ALA A 369 -20.24 27.96 9.57
C ALA A 369 -19.77 27.36 8.24
N LEU A 370 -19.90 26.05 8.08
CA LEU A 370 -19.37 25.29 6.94
C LEU A 370 -20.41 24.33 6.36
N ALA A 371 -20.50 24.28 5.04
CA ALA A 371 -21.24 23.27 4.31
C ALA A 371 -20.27 22.22 3.72
N VAL A 372 -20.25 21.04 4.32
CA VAL A 372 -19.52 19.87 3.82
C VAL A 372 -20.51 19.02 3.04
N PRO A 373 -20.30 18.78 1.73
CA PRO A 373 -21.15 17.89 0.96
C PRO A 373 -21.22 16.50 1.61
N VAL A 374 -22.39 15.86 1.57
CA VAL A 374 -22.60 14.51 2.15
C VAL A 374 -21.63 13.48 1.55
N THR A 375 -21.23 13.67 0.29
CA THR A 375 -20.22 12.84 -0.39
C THR A 375 -18.80 12.99 0.16
N SER A 376 -18.53 14.06 0.93
CA SER A 376 -17.24 14.40 1.52
C SER A 376 -17.26 14.33 3.06
N ALA A 377 -18.40 13.97 3.66
CA ALA A 377 -18.56 13.80 5.10
C ALA A 377 -17.99 12.44 5.55
N ASP A 378 -16.69 12.23 5.34
CA ASP A 378 -15.97 11.06 5.81
C ASP A 378 -15.29 11.32 7.17
N PRO A 379 -14.96 10.28 7.96
CA PRO A 379 -14.34 10.46 9.27
C PRO A 379 -13.01 11.25 9.25
N ALA A 380 -12.30 11.25 8.12
CA ALA A 380 -11.06 12.00 7.94
C ALA A 380 -11.33 13.51 7.85
N THR A 381 -12.32 13.93 7.07
CA THR A 381 -12.74 15.34 6.95
C THR A 381 -13.19 15.87 8.30
N GLU A 382 -13.93 15.07 9.06
CA GLU A 382 -14.37 15.40 10.41
C GLU A 382 -13.20 15.62 11.39
N THR A 383 -12.23 14.71 11.35
CA THR A 383 -11.01 14.82 12.16
C THR A 383 -10.20 16.06 11.75
N ALA A 384 -10.14 16.36 10.45
CA ALA A 384 -9.46 17.54 9.94
C ALA A 384 -10.14 18.83 10.43
N ILE A 385 -11.47 18.94 10.36
CA ILE A 385 -12.23 20.10 10.86
C ILE A 385 -11.99 20.31 12.36
N ALA A 386 -12.07 19.24 13.16
CA ALA A 386 -11.81 19.31 14.59
C ALA A 386 -10.37 19.73 14.92
N LEU A 387 -9.39 19.30 14.10
CA LEU A 387 -7.99 19.65 14.31
C LEU A 387 -7.68 21.08 13.87
N VAL A 388 -8.27 21.54 12.75
CA VAL A 388 -8.22 22.95 12.32
C VAL A 388 -8.80 23.87 13.39
N GLN A 389 -9.95 23.51 13.96
CA GLN A 389 -10.56 24.24 15.07
C GLN A 389 -9.57 24.42 16.23
N ARG A 390 -8.87 23.34 16.59
CA ARG A 390 -7.91 23.36 17.69
C ARG A 390 -6.70 24.24 17.38
N ILE A 391 -6.21 24.23 16.14
CA ILE A 391 -5.11 25.10 15.70
C ILE A 391 -5.55 26.56 15.74
N LEU A 392 -6.73 26.88 15.20
CA LEU A 392 -7.27 28.24 15.15
C LEU A 392 -7.47 28.87 16.54
N ILE A 393 -7.78 28.08 17.56
CA ILE A 393 -7.84 28.56 18.95
C ILE A 393 -6.45 28.81 19.53
N MET A 394 -5.45 28.00 19.15
CA MET A 394 -4.10 28.10 19.69
C MET A 394 -3.27 29.22 19.04
N THR A 395 -3.56 29.56 17.79
CA THR A 395 -3.00 30.75 17.12
C THR A 395 -3.75 31.98 17.61
N ALA A 396 -3.10 32.79 18.45
CA ALA A 396 -3.62 34.08 18.92
C ALA A 396 -3.53 35.17 17.84
#